data_AF-A0A8H4U018-F1
#
_entry.id   AF-A0A8H4U018-F1
#
_cell.length_a   1.000
_cell.length_b   1.000
_cell.length_c   1.000
_cell.angle_alpha   90.00
_cell.angle_beta   90.00
_cell.angle_gamma   90.00
#
_symmetry.space_group_name_H-M   'P 1'
#
loop_
_entity.id
_entity.type
_entity.pdbx_description
1 polymer ?
#
loop_
_entity_poly.entity_id
_entity_poly.type
_entity_poly.pdbx_seq_one_letter_code
_entity_poly.pdbx_strand_id
1 'polypeptide(L)'
;MAPRVWTRQAQAGASLEKVQEAIRNPTAANIPKPPSDLEELKADSDSFTLASFSTEDAFELGNLLYARLYPFATQGKPTVISIALANSSQVIFQTVTGSGTAPDNEQWVRRKRNTVLRFGSSTWFMHNKFEGDEVAFAAKYGIADSQKGDYAIHGGAIPIRVQGVEGIVAIVVVSGLKQDEDHGVIVDVIKNNWK
;
A
#
# COMPACT_ATOMS: atom_id res chain seq x y z
N MET A 1 -4.46 21.15 10.59
CA MET A 1 -5.55 21.10 9.59
C MET A 1 -6.26 19.77 9.74
N ALA A 2 -7.58 19.71 9.58
CA ALA A 2 -8.29 18.43 9.59
C ALA A 2 -7.80 17.57 8.40
N PRO A 3 -7.62 16.25 8.57
CA PRO A 3 -7.20 15.39 7.48
C PRO A 3 -8.24 15.40 6.37
N ARG A 4 -7.80 15.39 5.11
CA ARG A 4 -8.69 15.24 3.95
C ARG A 4 -9.40 13.89 4.06
N VAL A 5 -10.73 13.91 3.90
CA VAL A 5 -11.58 12.71 3.91
C VAL A 5 -11.91 12.34 2.47
N TRP A 6 -11.63 11.08 2.11
CA TRP A 6 -11.73 10.55 0.76
C TRP A 6 -12.93 9.62 0.63
N THR A 7 -13.79 9.85 -0.37
CA THR A 7 -15.02 9.08 -0.59
C THR A 7 -14.95 8.30 -1.89
N ARG A 8 -15.23 6.99 -1.84
CA ARG A 8 -15.25 6.12 -3.03
C ARG A 8 -16.23 6.69 -4.06
N GLN A 9 -15.78 6.84 -5.31
CA GLN A 9 -16.60 7.42 -6.37
C GLN A 9 -17.42 6.38 -7.15
N ALA A 10 -16.86 5.18 -7.31
CA ALA A 10 -17.47 4.12 -8.10
C ALA A 10 -18.28 3.15 -7.23
N GLN A 11 -19.26 2.51 -7.84
CA GLN A 11 -19.99 1.40 -7.22
C GLN A 11 -19.11 0.15 -7.17
N ALA A 12 -19.34 -0.71 -6.18
CA ALA A 12 -18.74 -2.04 -6.13
C ALA A 12 -18.99 -2.80 -7.46
N GLY A 13 -17.94 -3.45 -7.97
CA GLY A 13 -17.86 -4.13 -9.26
C GLY A 13 -17.22 -3.32 -10.39
N ALA A 14 -17.20 -1.98 -10.32
CA ALA A 14 -16.70 -1.14 -11.40
C ALA A 14 -15.20 -1.37 -11.70
N SER A 15 -14.41 -1.69 -10.68
CA SER A 15 -12.99 -2.04 -10.82
C SER A 15 -12.74 -3.24 -11.75
N LEU A 16 -13.69 -4.18 -11.87
CA LEU A 16 -13.53 -5.36 -12.73
C LEU A 16 -13.47 -5.01 -14.22
N GLU A 17 -14.19 -3.98 -14.65
CA GLU A 17 -14.10 -3.48 -16.03
C GLU A 17 -12.70 -2.95 -16.33
N LYS A 18 -12.07 -2.27 -15.36
CA LYS A 18 -10.69 -1.79 -15.47
C LYS A 18 -9.69 -2.95 -15.55
N VAL A 19 -9.92 -4.02 -14.79
CA VAL A 19 -9.11 -5.24 -14.87
C VAL A 19 -9.22 -5.87 -16.26
N GLN A 20 -10.44 -6.05 -16.77
CA GLN A 20 -10.64 -6.62 -18.11
C GLN A 20 -9.97 -5.77 -19.18
N GLU A 21 -10.08 -4.44 -19.10
CA GLU A 21 -9.45 -3.55 -20.06
C GLU A 21 -7.92 -3.61 -20.00
N ALA A 22 -7.34 -3.62 -18.80
CA ALA A 22 -5.89 -3.74 -18.63
C ALA A 22 -5.35 -5.07 -19.17
N ILE A 23 -6.14 -6.15 -19.09
CA ILE A 23 -5.78 -7.46 -19.65
C ILE A 23 -5.87 -7.45 -21.17
N ARG A 24 -6.92 -6.84 -21.75
CA ARG A 24 -7.10 -6.76 -23.21
C ARG A 24 -6.02 -5.88 -23.87
N ASN A 25 -5.72 -4.74 -23.25
CA ASN A 25 -4.87 -3.69 -23.83
C ASN A 25 -3.79 -3.23 -22.81
N PRO A 26 -2.82 -4.08 -22.46
CA PRO A 26 -1.86 -3.78 -21.40
C PRO A 26 -0.94 -2.62 -21.77
N THR A 27 -1.12 -1.48 -21.10
CA THR A 27 -0.28 -0.29 -21.28
C THR A 27 0.28 0.19 -19.95
N ALA A 28 1.59 0.07 -19.76
CA ALA A 28 2.25 0.54 -18.55
C ALA A 28 2.46 2.05 -18.62
N ALA A 29 1.71 2.80 -17.82
CA ALA A 29 1.91 4.24 -17.64
C ALA A 29 2.83 4.52 -16.44
N ASN A 30 3.61 5.59 -16.52
CA ASN A 30 4.51 6.02 -15.43
C ASN A 30 3.77 6.07 -14.08
N ILE A 31 4.39 5.55 -13.01
CA ILE A 31 3.88 5.68 -11.65
C ILE A 31 4.45 6.99 -11.07
N PRO A 32 3.60 7.93 -10.61
CA PRO A 32 4.09 9.15 -9.97
C PRO A 32 4.94 8.83 -8.76
N LYS A 33 6.11 9.47 -8.66
CA LYS A 33 6.97 9.31 -7.49
C LYS A 33 6.34 10.04 -6.29
N PRO A 34 6.24 9.40 -5.12
CA PRO A 34 5.84 10.10 -3.91
C PRO A 34 6.93 11.11 -3.48
N PRO A 35 6.55 12.15 -2.72
CA PRO A 35 7.51 13.05 -2.09
C PRO A 35 8.52 12.30 -1.20
N SER A 36 9.66 12.93 -0.91
CA SER A 36 10.63 12.41 0.08
C SER A 36 10.72 13.30 1.32
N ASP A 37 10.28 14.56 1.24
CA ASP A 37 10.18 15.44 2.40
C ASP A 37 9.14 14.90 3.39
N LEU A 38 9.50 14.90 4.68
CA LEU A 38 8.68 14.26 5.70
C LEU A 38 7.37 15.00 5.96
N GLU A 39 7.37 16.33 5.89
CA GLU A 39 6.16 17.13 6.12
C GLU A 39 5.22 17.01 4.92
N GLU A 40 5.76 17.06 3.70
CA GLU A 40 4.99 16.83 2.48
C GLU A 40 4.39 15.42 2.45
N LEU A 41 5.19 14.39 2.77
CA LEU A 41 4.71 13.01 2.89
C LEU A 41 3.61 12.88 3.94
N LYS A 42 3.79 13.50 5.11
CA LYS A 42 2.81 13.43 6.19
C LYS A 42 1.47 14.02 5.79
N ALA A 43 1.49 15.12 5.02
CA ALA A 43 0.31 15.80 4.53
C ALA A 43 -0.37 15.06 3.36
N ASP A 44 0.41 14.41 2.50
CA ASP A 44 -0.05 13.95 1.19
C ASP A 44 -0.31 12.44 1.09
N SER A 45 0.59 11.62 1.63
CA SER A 45 0.66 10.19 1.28
C SER A 45 1.22 9.25 2.37
N ASP A 46 1.37 9.69 3.61
CA ASP A 46 1.67 8.80 4.75
C ASP A 46 0.46 7.93 5.13
N SER A 47 -0.75 8.42 4.87
CA SER A 47 -2.00 7.70 5.13
C SER A 47 -3.18 8.29 4.38
N PHE A 48 -4.25 7.51 4.25
CA PHE A 48 -5.52 7.99 3.71
C PHE A 48 -6.64 7.85 4.75
N THR A 49 -7.38 8.94 4.99
CA THR A 49 -8.60 8.93 5.81
C THR A 49 -9.79 8.87 4.88
N LEU A 50 -10.56 7.79 4.96
CA LEU A 50 -11.73 7.56 4.11
C LEU A 50 -13.03 7.88 4.85
N ALA A 51 -14.11 8.14 4.12
CA ALA A 51 -15.44 8.27 4.71
C ALA A 51 -15.96 6.94 5.29
N SER A 52 -15.59 5.82 4.66
CA SER A 52 -15.90 4.46 5.09
C SER A 52 -14.84 3.48 4.56
N PHE A 53 -14.72 2.31 5.18
CA PHE A 53 -13.94 1.20 4.64
C PHE A 53 -14.58 -0.14 4.98
N SER A 54 -15.00 -0.85 3.96
CA SER A 54 -15.63 -2.17 4.00
C SER A 54 -14.83 -3.17 3.16
N THR A 55 -15.25 -4.45 3.18
CA THR A 55 -14.67 -5.45 2.28
C THR A 55 -14.93 -5.13 0.80
N GLU A 56 -15.99 -4.40 0.47
CA GLU A 56 -16.19 -3.90 -0.90
C GLU A 56 -15.14 -2.86 -1.29
N ASP A 57 -14.76 -1.97 -0.36
CA ASP A 57 -13.70 -0.98 -0.62
C ASP A 57 -12.35 -1.65 -0.81
N ALA A 58 -12.06 -2.70 -0.03
CA ALA A 58 -10.88 -3.53 -0.24
C ALA A 58 -10.90 -4.25 -1.60
N PHE A 59 -12.05 -4.80 -2.00
CA PHE A 59 -12.21 -5.44 -3.30
C PHE A 59 -12.00 -4.45 -4.46
N GLU A 60 -12.61 -3.27 -4.40
CA GLU A 60 -12.45 -2.22 -5.41
C GLU A 60 -10.99 -1.75 -5.50
N LEU A 61 -10.39 -1.39 -4.36
CA LEU A 61 -9.02 -0.92 -4.31
C LEU A 61 -8.04 -1.98 -4.83
N GLY A 62 -8.20 -3.23 -4.40
CA GLY A 62 -7.37 -4.35 -4.81
C GLY A 62 -7.43 -4.59 -6.32
N ASN A 63 -8.61 -4.56 -6.92
CA ASN A 63 -8.78 -4.73 -8.37
C ASN A 63 -8.27 -3.52 -9.17
N LEU A 64 -8.45 -2.30 -8.67
CA LEU A 64 -7.88 -1.10 -9.31
C LEU A 64 -6.34 -1.13 -9.29
N LEU A 65 -5.74 -1.56 -8.18
CA LEU A 65 -4.30 -1.79 -8.09
C LEU A 65 -3.86 -2.87 -9.08
N TYR A 66 -4.58 -3.99 -9.15
CA TYR A 66 -4.29 -5.05 -10.12
C TYR A 66 -4.31 -4.52 -11.55
N ALA A 67 -5.38 -3.81 -11.94
CA ALA A 67 -5.50 -3.22 -13.28
C ALA A 67 -4.35 -2.25 -13.58
N ARG A 68 -3.95 -1.44 -12.60
CA ARG A 68 -2.85 -0.48 -12.72
C ARG A 68 -1.48 -1.15 -12.88
N LEU A 69 -1.29 -2.30 -12.24
CA LEU A 69 -0.01 -3.01 -12.14
C LEU A 69 0.15 -4.15 -13.17
N TYR A 70 -0.94 -4.69 -13.71
CA TYR A 70 -0.91 -5.78 -14.69
C TYR A 70 0.02 -5.50 -15.89
N PRO A 71 0.01 -4.29 -16.51
CA PRO A 71 0.90 -4.00 -17.63
C PRO A 71 2.40 -4.02 -17.28
N PHE A 72 2.78 -3.87 -16.01
CA PHE A 72 4.16 -4.03 -15.58
C PHE A 72 4.55 -5.50 -15.46
N ALA A 73 3.60 -6.35 -15.06
CA ALA A 73 3.80 -7.80 -14.99
C ALA A 73 4.07 -8.40 -16.38
N THR A 74 3.37 -7.93 -17.42
CA THR A 74 3.64 -8.35 -18.81
C THR A 74 5.03 -7.94 -19.30
N GLN A 75 5.69 -7.00 -18.61
CA GLN A 75 7.06 -6.55 -18.84
C GLN A 75 8.07 -7.18 -17.87
N GLY A 76 7.69 -8.27 -17.19
CA GLY A 76 8.57 -9.02 -16.29
C GLY A 76 8.72 -8.42 -14.88
N LYS A 77 7.81 -7.53 -14.47
CA LYS A 77 7.77 -6.94 -13.12
C LYS A 77 6.48 -7.31 -12.37
N PRO A 78 6.28 -8.58 -12.02
CA PRO A 78 5.10 -9.01 -11.27
C PRO A 78 5.15 -8.46 -9.83
N THR A 79 3.98 -8.24 -9.25
CA THR A 79 3.81 -7.63 -7.93
C THR A 79 2.78 -8.39 -7.12
N VAL A 80 2.96 -8.41 -5.79
CA VAL A 80 1.96 -8.86 -4.83
C VAL A 80 1.17 -7.65 -4.34
N ILE A 81 -0.15 -7.81 -4.27
CA ILE A 81 -1.08 -6.84 -3.68
C ILE A 81 -1.76 -7.54 -2.50
N SER A 82 -1.76 -6.90 -1.32
CA SER A 82 -2.40 -7.44 -0.12
C SER A 82 -3.10 -6.34 0.65
N ILE A 83 -4.33 -6.60 1.10
CA ILE A 83 -5.11 -5.71 1.95
C ILE A 83 -5.58 -6.49 3.17
N ALA A 84 -5.22 -6.01 4.35
CA ALA A 84 -5.55 -6.66 5.62
C ALA A 84 -6.20 -5.68 6.59
N LEU A 85 -7.13 -6.19 7.40
CA LEU A 85 -7.74 -5.43 8.49
C LEU A 85 -6.76 -5.22 9.63
N ALA A 86 -6.75 -4.03 10.23
CA ALA A 86 -5.81 -3.69 11.29
C ALA A 86 -6.15 -4.36 12.63
N ASN A 87 -7.43 -4.58 12.92
CA ASN A 87 -7.90 -5.11 14.20
C ASN A 87 -7.66 -6.63 14.36
N SER A 88 -7.66 -7.38 13.25
CA SER A 88 -7.56 -8.85 13.26
C SER A 88 -6.37 -9.38 12.47
N SER A 89 -5.67 -8.51 11.73
CA SER A 89 -4.69 -8.92 10.69
C SER A 89 -5.26 -9.85 9.62
N GLN A 90 -6.59 -10.01 9.53
CA GLN A 90 -7.23 -10.81 8.50
C GLN A 90 -6.97 -10.19 7.13
N VAL A 91 -6.39 -10.97 6.22
CA VAL A 91 -6.26 -10.62 4.81
C VAL A 91 -7.63 -10.75 4.16
N ILE A 92 -8.14 -9.64 3.63
CA ILE A 92 -9.47 -9.56 2.99
C ILE A 92 -9.39 -9.41 1.47
N PHE A 93 -8.21 -9.10 0.94
CA PHE A 93 -7.90 -9.17 -0.49
C PHE A 93 -6.42 -9.50 -0.66
N GLN A 94 -6.09 -10.46 -1.52
CA GLN A 94 -4.70 -10.73 -1.90
C GLN A 94 -4.62 -11.36 -3.28
N THR A 95 -3.67 -10.89 -4.08
CA THR A 95 -3.42 -11.44 -5.42
C THR A 95 -1.99 -11.14 -5.87
N VAL A 96 -1.58 -11.77 -6.97
CA VAL A 96 -0.35 -11.46 -7.70
C VAL A 96 -0.69 -11.05 -9.13
N THR A 97 0.03 -10.08 -9.69
CA THR A 97 -0.29 -9.51 -11.00
C THR A 97 0.14 -10.35 -12.18
N GLY A 98 1.06 -11.31 -11.98
CA GLY A 98 1.52 -12.22 -13.02
C GLY A 98 2.51 -13.26 -12.49
N SER A 99 3.01 -14.10 -13.38
CA SER A 99 4.04 -15.10 -13.07
C SER A 99 5.37 -14.45 -12.67
N GLY A 100 6.10 -15.12 -11.77
CA GLY A 100 7.45 -14.70 -11.36
C GLY A 100 7.57 -14.20 -9.91
N THR A 101 6.48 -14.11 -9.15
CA THR A 101 6.54 -13.90 -7.69
C THR A 101 7.05 -15.16 -6.97
N ALA A 102 7.74 -14.97 -5.85
CA ALA A 102 8.30 -16.02 -5.00
C ALA A 102 7.72 -15.98 -3.58
N PRO A 103 7.87 -17.06 -2.77
CA PRO A 103 7.41 -17.07 -1.38
C PRO A 103 7.96 -15.93 -0.51
N ASP A 104 9.15 -15.41 -0.83
CA ASP A 104 9.74 -14.26 -0.13
C ASP A 104 8.89 -12.99 -0.25
N ASN A 105 8.10 -12.83 -1.31
CA ASN A 105 7.19 -11.69 -1.43
C ASN A 105 6.16 -11.65 -0.28
N GLU A 106 5.73 -12.80 0.26
CA GLU A 106 4.85 -12.84 1.43
C GLU A 106 5.58 -12.35 2.69
N GLN A 107 6.89 -12.60 2.82
CA GLN A 107 7.68 -12.05 3.92
C GLN A 107 7.78 -10.54 3.82
N TRP A 108 7.98 -9.99 2.62
CA TRP A 108 7.91 -8.54 2.39
C TRP A 108 6.56 -7.96 2.78
N VAL A 109 5.45 -8.60 2.37
CA VAL A 109 4.10 -8.17 2.74
C VAL A 109 3.93 -8.16 4.27
N ARG A 110 4.30 -9.26 4.94
CA ARG A 110 4.24 -9.39 6.40
C ARG A 110 5.04 -8.29 7.10
N ARG A 111 6.29 -8.09 6.68
CA ARG A 111 7.23 -7.12 7.29
C ARG A 111 6.76 -5.68 7.11
N LYS A 112 6.34 -5.30 5.90
CA LYS A 112 5.79 -3.96 5.62
C LYS A 112 4.50 -3.73 6.42
N ARG A 113 3.60 -4.72 6.49
CA ARG A 113 2.36 -4.64 7.27
C ARG A 113 2.62 -4.46 8.76
N ASN A 114 3.58 -5.19 9.35
CA ASN A 114 3.93 -5.08 10.76
C ASN A 114 4.44 -3.68 11.13
N THR A 115 5.24 -3.06 10.24
CA THR A 115 5.65 -1.65 10.40
C THR A 115 4.42 -0.74 10.44
N VAL A 116 3.50 -0.85 9.49
CA VAL A 116 2.30 0.00 9.46
C VAL A 116 1.43 -0.21 10.70
N LEU A 117 1.22 -1.47 11.11
CA LEU A 117 0.44 -1.82 12.30
C LEU A 117 1.00 -1.19 13.58
N ARG A 118 2.33 -1.30 13.78
CA ARG A 118 2.98 -0.82 14.99
C ARG A 118 3.05 0.70 15.08
N PHE A 119 3.26 1.38 13.96
CA PHE A 119 3.59 2.80 13.97
C PHE A 119 2.53 3.72 13.36
N GLY A 120 1.50 3.15 12.70
CA GLY A 120 0.44 3.91 12.07
C GLY A 120 0.90 4.81 10.92
N SER A 121 2.11 4.62 10.40
CA SER A 121 2.68 5.36 9.27
C SER A 121 3.07 4.42 8.15
N SER A 122 3.05 4.94 6.93
CA SER A 122 3.50 4.23 5.75
C SER A 122 4.98 3.80 5.87
N THR A 123 5.33 2.72 5.19
CA THR A 123 6.72 2.27 5.17
C THR A 123 7.63 3.25 4.42
N TRP A 124 7.09 4.03 3.47
CA TRP A 124 7.85 5.09 2.79
C TRP A 124 8.13 6.30 3.69
N PHE A 125 7.20 6.72 4.54
CA PHE A 125 7.47 7.73 5.55
C PHE A 125 8.58 7.26 6.51
N MET A 126 8.50 6.00 6.96
CA MET A 126 9.55 5.42 7.80
C MET A 126 10.88 5.30 7.07
N HIS A 127 10.87 4.95 5.78
CA HIS A 127 12.06 4.94 4.95
C HIS A 127 12.79 6.28 5.00
N ASN A 128 12.10 7.36 4.62
CA ASN A 128 12.69 8.69 4.53
C ASN A 128 13.10 9.23 5.91
N LYS A 129 12.35 8.88 6.97
CA LYS A 129 12.66 9.31 8.34
C LYS A 129 13.98 8.73 8.86
N PHE A 130 14.35 7.54 8.40
CA PHE A 130 15.55 6.83 8.81
C PHE A 130 16.58 6.71 7.67
N GLU A 131 16.36 7.41 6.55
CA GLU A 131 17.22 7.34 5.37
C GLU A 131 17.47 5.90 4.86
N GLY A 132 16.49 5.01 5.07
CA GLY A 132 16.58 3.59 4.76
C GLY A 132 17.39 2.74 5.75
N ASP A 133 17.87 3.31 6.86
CA ASP A 133 18.63 2.60 7.88
C ASP A 133 17.71 1.81 8.84
N GLU A 134 17.50 0.52 8.52
CA GLU A 134 16.70 -0.38 9.38
C GLU A 134 17.37 -0.65 10.75
N VAL A 135 18.69 -0.48 10.86
CA VAL A 135 19.43 -0.67 12.14
C VAL A 135 19.16 0.50 13.06
N ALA A 136 19.27 1.73 12.55
CA ALA A 136 18.93 2.94 13.30
C ALA A 136 17.43 2.94 13.68
N PHE A 137 16.55 2.53 12.77
CA PHE A 137 15.13 2.33 13.03
C PHE A 137 14.88 1.35 14.19
N ALA A 138 15.50 0.16 14.12
CA ALA A 138 15.34 -0.87 15.14
C ALA A 138 15.87 -0.40 16.51
N ALA A 139 17.04 0.22 16.55
CA ALA A 139 17.64 0.76 17.76
C ALA A 139 16.76 1.86 18.37
N LYS A 140 16.25 2.79 17.55
CA LYS A 140 15.40 3.90 18.00
C LYS A 140 14.11 3.43 18.67
N TYR A 141 13.51 2.35 18.18
CA TYR A 141 12.24 1.82 18.68
C TYR A 141 12.39 0.59 19.58
N GLY A 142 13.60 0.25 20.01
CA GLY A 142 13.85 -0.87 20.93
C GLY A 142 13.38 -2.22 20.36
N ILE A 143 13.55 -2.44 19.05
CA ILE A 143 13.23 -3.72 18.42
C ILE A 143 14.35 -4.70 18.76
N ALA A 144 14.02 -5.79 19.46
CA ALA A 144 14.98 -6.83 19.80
C ALA A 144 15.60 -7.45 18.54
N ASP A 145 16.86 -7.88 18.63
CA ASP A 145 17.58 -8.46 17.50
C ASP A 145 16.82 -9.63 16.85
N SER A 146 16.19 -10.48 17.66
CA SER A 146 15.36 -11.61 17.20
C SER A 146 14.09 -11.20 16.44
N GLN A 147 13.66 -9.95 16.54
CA GLN A 147 12.44 -9.42 15.94
C GLN A 147 12.70 -8.46 14.78
N LYS A 148 13.96 -8.09 14.50
CA LYS A 148 14.29 -7.17 13.40
C LYS A 148 13.74 -7.65 12.05
N GLY A 149 13.79 -8.96 11.81
CA GLY A 149 13.25 -9.59 10.60
C GLY A 149 11.74 -9.51 10.44
N ASP A 150 10.99 -9.05 11.46
CA ASP A 150 9.54 -8.89 11.39
C ASP A 150 9.10 -7.52 10.85
N TYR A 151 10.04 -6.60 10.60
CA TYR A 151 9.75 -5.25 10.14
C TYR A 151 10.50 -4.94 8.85
N ALA A 152 9.90 -4.09 8.02
CA ALA A 152 10.55 -3.49 6.87
C ALA A 152 10.11 -2.04 6.73
N ILE A 153 11.04 -1.15 6.43
CA ILE A 153 10.78 0.27 6.14
C ILE A 153 11.04 0.57 4.65
N HIS A 154 10.80 -0.40 3.78
CA HIS A 154 10.80 -0.21 2.33
C HIS A 154 9.41 0.18 1.85
N GLY A 155 9.31 1.20 1.00
CA GLY A 155 8.05 1.75 0.48
C GLY A 155 7.10 0.69 -0.10
N GLY A 156 5.79 0.96 -0.02
CA GLY A 156 4.76 0.04 -0.52
C GLY A 156 3.76 -0.47 0.51
N ALA A 157 3.70 0.07 1.73
CA ALA A 157 2.57 -0.17 2.61
C ALA A 157 2.03 1.15 3.19
N ILE A 158 0.71 1.32 3.10
CA ILE A 158 0.01 2.54 3.52
C ILE A 158 -1.14 2.19 4.47
N PRO A 159 -1.24 2.86 5.64
CA PRO A 159 -2.38 2.73 6.53
C PRO A 159 -3.63 3.43 5.99
N ILE A 160 -4.77 2.75 6.09
CA ILE A 160 -6.11 3.29 5.84
C ILE A 160 -6.77 3.62 7.18
N ARG A 161 -7.37 4.81 7.25
CA ARG A 161 -8.14 5.33 8.39
C ARG A 161 -9.58 5.61 7.95
N VAL A 162 -10.49 5.71 8.91
CA VAL A 162 -11.87 6.13 8.66
C VAL A 162 -12.20 7.33 9.54
N GLN A 163 -12.89 8.32 8.97
CA GLN A 163 -13.30 9.51 9.72
C GLN A 163 -14.11 9.12 10.96
N GLY A 164 -13.73 9.66 12.12
CA GLY A 164 -14.40 9.39 13.40
C GLY A 164 -14.00 8.06 14.07
N VAL A 165 -13.14 7.25 13.45
CA VAL A 165 -12.56 6.06 14.06
C VAL A 165 -11.12 6.36 14.50
N GLU A 166 -10.80 6.06 15.76
CA GLU A 166 -9.42 6.17 16.24
C GLU A 166 -8.55 5.03 15.71
N GLY A 167 -7.33 5.38 15.26
CA GLY A 167 -6.37 4.42 14.73
C GLY A 167 -6.59 4.09 13.24
N ILE A 168 -5.87 3.07 12.79
CA ILE A 168 -5.95 2.56 11.42
C ILE A 168 -6.97 1.42 11.37
N VAL A 169 -7.71 1.29 10.27
CA VAL A 169 -8.71 0.23 10.07
C VAL A 169 -8.22 -0.87 9.14
N ALA A 170 -7.31 -0.54 8.22
CA ALA A 170 -6.73 -1.49 7.27
C ALA A 170 -5.34 -1.04 6.81
N ILE A 171 -4.64 -1.96 6.17
CA ILE A 171 -3.31 -1.76 5.60
C ILE A 171 -3.37 -2.26 4.16
N VAL A 172 -2.92 -1.43 3.23
CA VAL A 172 -2.75 -1.79 1.82
C VAL A 172 -1.26 -1.95 1.57
N VAL A 173 -0.87 -3.05 0.94
CA VAL A 173 0.52 -3.39 0.63
C VAL A 173 0.65 -3.72 -0.86
N VAL A 174 1.65 -3.13 -1.49
CA VAL A 174 2.17 -3.50 -2.80
C VAL A 174 3.65 -3.88 -2.64
N SER A 175 4.06 -4.96 -3.28
CA SER A 175 5.45 -5.41 -3.25
C SER A 175 5.87 -6.04 -4.57
N GLY A 176 6.91 -5.50 -5.20
CA GLY A 176 7.55 -6.12 -6.36
C GLY A 176 8.17 -5.13 -7.36
N LEU A 177 7.88 -3.84 -7.24
CA LEU A 177 8.55 -2.79 -8.01
C LEU A 177 9.69 -2.15 -7.20
N LYS A 178 10.22 -1.03 -7.68
CA LYS A 178 11.04 -0.16 -6.84
C LYS A 178 10.17 0.39 -5.71
N GLN A 179 10.76 0.58 -4.54
CA GLN A 179 10.02 0.98 -3.33
C GLN A 179 9.21 2.29 -3.47
N ASP A 180 9.71 3.25 -4.25
CA ASP A 180 9.01 4.50 -4.56
C ASP A 180 7.81 4.25 -5.49
N GLU A 181 7.93 3.32 -6.45
CA GLU A 181 6.85 2.88 -7.32
C GLU A 181 5.78 2.07 -6.56
N ASP A 182 6.19 1.15 -5.66
CA ASP A 182 5.28 0.38 -4.80
C ASP A 182 4.41 1.31 -3.94
N HIS A 183 4.99 2.38 -3.37
CA HIS A 183 4.22 3.37 -2.61
C HIS A 183 3.40 4.27 -3.53
N GLY A 184 4.02 4.77 -4.60
CA GLY A 184 3.42 5.70 -5.54
C GLY A 184 2.15 5.15 -6.21
N VAL A 185 2.11 3.86 -6.54
CA VAL A 185 0.93 3.27 -7.19
C VAL A 185 -0.28 3.21 -6.24
N ILE A 186 -0.07 3.00 -4.94
CA ILE A 186 -1.15 3.02 -3.95
C ILE A 186 -1.72 4.44 -3.84
N VAL A 187 -0.85 5.44 -3.79
CA VAL A 187 -1.22 6.86 -3.75
C VAL A 187 -2.00 7.26 -5.01
N ASP A 188 -1.46 6.93 -6.19
CA ASP A 188 -2.06 7.23 -7.50
C ASP A 188 -3.45 6.62 -7.60
N VAL A 189 -3.61 5.34 -7.26
CA VAL A 189 -4.91 4.66 -7.34
C VAL A 189 -5.92 5.27 -6.38
N ILE A 190 -5.57 5.54 -5.11
CA ILE A 190 -6.52 6.13 -4.16
C ILE A 190 -6.95 7.53 -4.61
N LYS A 191 -6.00 8.40 -4.97
CA LYS A 191 -6.30 9.79 -5.35
C LYS A 191 -7.14 9.93 -6.62
N ASN A 192 -7.06 8.95 -7.53
CA ASN A 192 -7.83 8.96 -8.77
C ASN A 192 -9.23 8.33 -8.64
N ASN A 193 -9.50 7.55 -7.58
CA ASN A 193 -10.74 6.77 -7.46
C ASN A 193 -11.56 7.11 -6.20
N TRP A 194 -10.95 7.78 -5.22
CA TRP A 194 -11.63 8.42 -4.10
C TRP A 194 -11.49 9.94 -4.23
N LYS A 195 -12.49 10.72 -3.81
CA LYS A 195 -12.42 12.19 -3.81
C LYS A 195 -12.60 12.80 -2.44
#